data_AF-A0A836TTR5-F1
#
_entry.id   AF-A0A836TTR5-F1
#
_cell.length_a   1.000
_cell.length_b   1.000
_cell.length_c   1.000
_cell.angle_alpha   90.00
_cell.angle_beta   90.00
_cell.angle_gamma   90.00
#
_symmetry.space_group_name_H-M   'P 1'
#
loop_
_entity.id
_entity.type
_entity.pdbx_description
1 polymer ?
#
loop_
_entity_poly.entity_id
_entity_poly.type
_entity_poly.pdbx_seq_one_letter_code
_entity_poly.pdbx_strand_id
1 'polypeptide(L)' 'IDLDELRAAIRPDTIMVAVMAANNEIGVLQPLQTIGQICRENEVFFFSDVHHH' A
#
# COMPACT_ATOMS: atom_id res chain seq x y z
N ILE A 1 -3.02 4.16 -7.16
CA ILE A 1 -2.46 2.78 -7.15
C ILE A 1 -3.57 1.84 -7.59
N ASP A 2 -3.30 0.95 -8.54
CA ASP A 2 -4.21 -0.14 -8.88
C ASP A 2 -4.07 -1.25 -7.81
N LEU A 3 -5.20 -1.70 -7.24
CA LEU A 3 -5.20 -2.71 -6.19
C LEU A 3 -4.93 -4.12 -6.73
N ASP A 4 -5.24 -4.38 -8.00
CA ASP A 4 -4.99 -5.68 -8.61
C ASP A 4 -3.52 -5.84 -8.97
N GLU A 5 -2.87 -4.75 -9.40
CA GLU A 5 -1.41 -4.71 -9.54
C GLU A 5 -0.71 -4.93 -8.18
N LEU A 6 -1.20 -4.31 -7.10
CA LEU A 6 -0.66 -4.52 -5.75
C LEU A 6 -0.78 -5.99 -5.33
N ARG A 7 -1.93 -6.62 -5.55
CA ARG A 7 -2.13 -8.04 -5.24
C ARG A 7 -1.19 -8.93 -6.05
N ALA A 8 -1.05 -8.67 -7.34
CA ALA A 8 -0.18 -9.45 -8.22
C ALA A 8 1.32 -9.27 -7.88
N ALA A 9 1.69 -8.13 -7.30
CA ALA A 9 3.08 -7.84 -6.91
C ALA A 9 3.51 -8.52 -5.58
N ILE A 10 2.56 -8.92 -4.73
CA ILE A 10 2.86 -9.67 -3.51
C ILE A 10 3.25 -11.11 -3.87
N ARG A 11 4.42 -11.53 -3.39
CA ARG A 11 5.00 -12.85 -3.62
C ARG A 11 5.27 -13.55 -2.27
N PRO A 12 5.52 -14.87 -2.27
CA PRO A 12 5.85 -15.60 -1.04
C PRO A 12 7.09 -15.08 -0.29
N ASP A 13 8.01 -14.40 -0.98
CA ASP A 13 9.21 -13.79 -0.42
C ASP A 13 9.03 -12.30 -0.05
N THR A 14 7.84 -11.73 -0.25
CA THR A 14 7.55 -10.33 0.08
C THR A 14 7.42 -10.16 1.59
N ILE A 15 8.35 -9.43 2.21
CA ILE A 15 8.34 -9.18 3.65
C ILE A 15 7.60 -7.88 4.00
N MET A 16 7.65 -6.87 3.13
CA MET A 16 7.06 -5.54 3.41
C MET A 16 6.52 -4.86 2.16
N VAL A 17 5.39 -4.18 2.30
CA VAL A 17 4.79 -3.26 1.33
C VAL A 17 4.90 -1.83 1.88
N ALA A 18 5.47 -0.92 1.09
CA ALA A 18 5.57 0.51 1.42
C ALA A 18 4.70 1.33 0.46
N VAL A 19 3.81 2.17 1.01
CA VAL A 19 2.94 3.07 0.23
C VAL A 19 3.09 4.51 0.70
N MET A 20 3.17 5.45 -0.23
CA MET A 20 3.07 6.87 0.09
C MET A 20 1.58 7.27 0.12
N ALA A 21 1.08 7.71 1.27
CA ALA A 21 -0.34 7.99 1.52
C ALA A 21 -0.89 9.14 0.68
N ALA A 22 -0.05 10.14 0.44
CA ALA A 22 -0.33 11.26 -0.44
C ALA A 22 0.80 11.31 -1.48
N ASN A 23 0.48 11.00 -2.74
CA ASN A 23 1.31 11.51 -3.81
C ASN A 23 0.89 12.97 -4.04
N ASN A 24 1.67 13.90 -3.49
CA ASN A 24 1.46 15.35 -3.61
C ASN A 24 1.52 15.85 -5.08
N GLU A 25 1.81 14.96 -6.04
CA GLU A 25 1.80 15.24 -7.48
C GLU A 25 0.42 15.04 -8.15
N ILE A 26 -0.47 14.20 -7.58
CA ILE A 26 -1.77 13.84 -8.19
C ILE A 26 -2.97 14.22 -7.29
N GLY A 27 -2.77 14.49 -5.98
CA GLY A 27 -3.82 15.00 -5.10
C GLY A 27 -4.93 14.00 -4.76
N VAL A 28 -4.68 12.70 -4.96
CA VAL A 28 -5.62 11.62 -4.66
C VAL A 28 -5.21 10.90 -3.37
N LEU A 29 -6.13 10.79 -2.42
CA LEU A 29 -5.97 10.00 -1.20
C LEU A 29 -5.92 8.52 -1.56
N GLN A 30 -4.83 7.83 -1.21
CA GLN A 30 -4.72 6.38 -1.44
C GLN A 30 -5.68 5.61 -0.52
N PRO A 31 -6.24 4.47 -0.96
CA PRO A 31 -7.12 3.63 -0.15
C PRO A 31 -6.32 2.80 0.87
N LEU A 32 -5.66 3.47 1.84
CA LEU A 32 -4.76 2.84 2.81
C LEU A 32 -5.41 1.69 3.60
N GLN A 33 -6.70 1.81 3.91
CA GLN A 33 -7.45 0.77 4.62
C GLN A 33 -7.52 -0.52 3.81
N THR A 34 -7.83 -0.43 2.52
CA THR A 34 -7.90 -1.59 1.62
C THR A 34 -6.52 -2.19 1.38
N ILE A 35 -5.50 -1.34 1.23
CA ILE A 35 -4.10 -1.78 1.09
C ILE A 35 -3.65 -2.54 2.35
N GLY A 36 -3.97 -2.02 3.54
CA GLY A 36 -3.67 -2.68 4.80
C GLY A 36 -4.37 -4.03 4.97
N GLN A 37 -5.62 -4.15 4.49
CA GLN A 37 -6.34 -5.43 4.48
C GLN A 37 -5.64 -6.46 3.58
N ILE A 38 -5.27 -6.08 2.35
CA ILE A 38 -4.54 -6.95 1.41
C ILE A 38 -3.23 -7.42 2.04
N CYS A 39 -2.47 -6.52 2.66
CA CYS A 39 -1.19 -6.89 3.29
C CYS A 39 -1.41 -7.87 4.45
N ARG A 40 -2.45 -7.67 5.27
CA ARG A 40 -2.80 -8.56 6.38
C ARG A 40 -3.22 -9.95 5.89
N GLU A 41 -4.01 -10.04 4.82
CA GLU A 41 -4.41 -11.31 4.21
C GLU A 41 -3.22 -12.12 3.69
N ASN A 42 -2.15 -11.44 3.27
CA ASN A 42 -0.94 -12.08 2.75
C ASN A 42 0.18 -12.21 3.79
N GLU A 43 -0.09 -11.92 5.07
CA GLU A 43 0.89 -11.96 6.16
C GLU A 43 2.14 -11.08 5.92
N VAL A 44 1.99 -9.97 5.22
CA VAL A 44 3.06 -9.03 4.86
C VAL A 44 3.00 -7.76 5.72
N PHE A 45 4.14 -7.23 6.13
CA PHE A 45 4.21 -5.96 6.85
C PHE A 45 3.79 -4.79 5.95
N PHE A 46 3.01 -3.86 6.49
CA PHE A 46 2.57 -2.68 5.78
C PHE A 46 3.14 -1.41 6.42
N PHE A 47 3.79 -0.58 5.62
CA PHE A 47 4.27 0.74 6.00
C PHE A 47 3.63 1.81 5.11
N SER A 48 3.18 2.90 5.72
CA SER A 48 2.66 4.05 4.98
C SER A 48 3.44 5.30 5.37
N ASP A 49 3.97 6.00 4.37
CA ASP A 49 4.54 7.34 4.55
C ASP A 49 3.42 8.38 4.44
N VAL A 50 3.20 9.14 5.52
CA VAL A 50 2.12 10.14 5.61
C VAL A 50 2.76 11.50 5.86
N HIS A 51 2.88 12.29 4.81
CA HIS A 51 3.18 13.72 4.92
C HIS A 51 1.88 14.50 5.17
N HIS A 52 1.70 14.97 6.40
CA HIS A 52 0.70 15.97 6.74
C HIS A 52 1.32 17.36 6.51
N HIS A 53 0.80 18.12 5.54
CA HIS A 53 0.92 19.58 5.53
C HIS A 53 -0.29 20.20 6.23
#